data_AF-A0A9D9GM23-F1
#
_entry.id   AF-A0A9D9GM23-F1
#
_cell.length_a   1.000
_cell.length_b   1.000
_cell.length_c   1.000
_cell.angle_alpha   90.00
_cell.angle_beta   90.00
_cell.angle_gamma   90.00
#
_symmetry.space_group_name_H-M   'P 1'
#
loop_
_entity.id
_entity.type
_entity.pdbx_description
1 polymer ?
#
loop_
_entity_poly.entity_id
_entity_poly.type
_entity_poly.pdbx_seq_one_letter_code
_entity_poly.pdbx_strand_id
1 'polypeptide(L)' 'MRELNINEMKECKGGEALTLAAVMAVMVIAIVVVMCYRFFASPEGQISLPGGYEFEWGNK' A
#
# COMPACT_ATOMS: atom_id res chain seq x y z
N MET A 1 -20.79 -15.80 -10.47
CA MET A 1 -21.20 -14.69 -9.59
C MET A 1 -22.29 -15.22 -8.69
N ARG A 2 -22.18 -15.02 -7.36
CA ARG A 2 -23.22 -15.43 -6.41
C ARG A 2 -24.21 -14.27 -6.29
N GLU A 3 -25.50 -14.55 -6.48
CA GLU A 3 -26.56 -13.56 -6.28
C GLU A 3 -26.73 -13.28 -4.78
N LEU A 4 -26.79 -12.00 -4.41
CA LEU A 4 -27.01 -11.56 -3.03
C LEU A 4 -28.49 -11.70 -2.68
N ASN A 5 -28.78 -12.23 -1.49
CA ASN A 5 -30.13 -12.32 -0.99
C ASN A 5 -30.68 -10.91 -0.69
N ILE A 6 -32.01 -10.72 -0.75
CA ILE A 6 -32.68 -9.42 -0.60
C ILE A 6 -32.28 -8.70 0.70
N ASN A 7 -31.96 -9.46 1.75
CA ASN A 7 -31.49 -8.93 3.03
C ASN A 7 -30.04 -8.40 2.95
N GLU A 8 -29.13 -9.10 2.28
CA GLU A 8 -27.74 -8.67 2.07
C GLU A 8 -27.70 -7.43 1.16
N MET A 9 -28.64 -7.33 0.23
CA MET A 9 -28.80 -6.19 -0.67
C MET A 9 -29.29 -4.92 0.04
N LYS A 10 -30.04 -5.07 1.14
CA LYS A 10 -30.47 -3.95 2.01
C LYS A 10 -29.36 -3.45 2.94
N GLU A 11 -28.41 -4.32 3.27
CA GLU A 11 -27.27 -3.97 4.14
C GLU A 11 -26.14 -3.28 3.39
N CYS A 12 -26.06 -3.46 2.07
CA CYS A 12 -25.08 -2.80 1.21
C CYS A 12 -25.37 -1.29 1.14
N LYS A 13 -24.71 -0.53 2.03
CA LYS A 13 -24.78 0.93 2.06
C LYS A 13 -23.72 1.45 1.11
N GLY A 14 -24.10 2.28 0.13
CA GLY A 14 -23.18 2.80 -0.91
C GLY A 14 -21.90 3.50 -0.40
N GLY A 15 -21.78 3.80 0.89
CA GLY A 15 -20.57 4.32 1.53
C GLY A 15 -19.44 3.31 1.76
N GLU A 16 -19.70 2.00 1.66
CA GLU A 16 -18.69 0.95 1.90
C GLU A 16 -17.50 1.01 0.93
N ALA A 17 -17.77 1.33 -0.34
CA ALA A 17 -16.70 1.51 -1.33
C ALA A 17 -15.83 2.73 -1.02
N LEU A 18 -16.43 3.80 -0.51
CA LEU A 18 -15.72 5.04 -0.17
C LEU A 18 -14.82 4.84 1.06
N THR A 19 -15.32 4.15 2.10
CA THR A 19 -14.52 3.86 3.29
C THR A 19 -13.37 2.91 2.96
N LEU A 20 -13.61 1.88 2.14
CA LEU A 20 -12.57 0.96 1.71
C LEU A 20 -11.51 1.66 0.85
N ALA A 21 -11.93 2.54 -0.07
CA ALA A 21 -11.01 3.36 -0.86
C ALA A 21 -10.16 4.30 0.03
N ALA A 22 -10.76 4.92 1.05
CA ALA A 22 -10.04 5.77 1.99
C ALA A 22 -8.98 4.99 2.78
N VAL A 23 -9.30 3.79 3.27
CA VAL A 23 -8.34 2.93 3.99
C VAL A 23 -7.20 2.50 3.08
N MET A 24 -7.50 2.10 1.83
CA MET A 24 -6.49 1.73 0.85
C MET A 24 -5.55 2.91 0.53
N ALA A 25 -6.10 4.12 0.39
CA ALA A 25 -5.30 5.32 0.14
C ALA A 25 -4.32 5.62 1.28
N VAL A 26 -4.75 5.50 2.54
CA VAL A 26 -3.87 5.71 3.70
C VAL A 26 -2.74 4.69 3.76
N MET A 27 -3.02 3.41 3.45
CA MET A 27 -1.99 2.38 3.40
C MET A 27 -0.92 2.67 2.33
N VAL A 28 -1.33 3.11 1.15
CA VAL A 28 -0.40 3.47 0.07
C VAL A 28 0.48 4.65 0.49
N ILE A 29 -0.11 5.69 1.09
CA ILE A 29 0.63 6.87 1.56
C ILE A 29 1.68 6.46 2.60
N ALA A 30 1.33 5.58 3.54
CA ALA A 30 2.27 5.11 4.57
C ALA A 30 3.49 4.40 3.96
N ILE A 31 3.28 3.55 2.96
CA ILE A 31 4.39 2.86 2.25
C ILE A 31 5.29 3.88 1.55
N VAL A 32 4.69 4.85 0.84
CA VAL A 32 5.45 5.89 0.11
C VAL A 32 6.26 6.75 1.08
N VAL A 33 5.71 7.12 2.24
CA VAL A 33 6.45 7.88 3.26
C VAL A 33 7.64 7.09 3.79
N VAL A 34 7.49 5.79 4.05
CA VAL A 34 8.61 4.93 4.48
C VAL A 34 9.67 4.81 3.38
N MET A 35 9.26 4.68 2.12
CA MET A 35 10.19 4.67 0.98
C MET A 35 10.95 5.99 0.87
N CYS A 36 10.27 7.13 0.89
CA CYS A 36 10.90 8.45 0.87
C CYS A 36 11.87 8.63 2.05
N TYR A 37 11.47 8.24 3.26
CA TYR A 37 12.35 8.28 4.41
C TYR A 37 13.60 7.41 4.21
N ARG A 38 13.45 6.19 3.69
CA ARG A 38 14.59 5.31 3.42
C ARG A 38 15.49 5.83 2.30
N PHE A 39 14.94 6.49 1.28
CA PHE A 39 15.73 7.10 0.21
C PHE A 39 16.48 8.37 0.64
N PHE A 40 15.85 9.23 1.43
CA PHE A 40 16.39 10.56 1.75
C PHE A 40 17.11 10.65 3.11
N ALA A 41 16.78 9.78 4.06
CA ALA A 41 17.36 9.82 5.41
C ALA A 41 18.41 8.73 5.68
N SER A 42 18.49 7.68 4.85
CA SER A 42 19.55 6.67 4.98
C SER A 42 20.79 7.10 4.20
N PRO A 43 21.94 7.37 4.87
CA PRO A 43 23.20 7.75 4.20
C PRO A 43 23.80 6.61 3.37
N GLU A 44 23.41 5.38 3.69
CA GLU A 44 23.76 4.13 2.99
C GLU A 44 22.53 3.22 3.03
N GLY A 45 22.20 2.55 1.94
CA GLY A 45 21.05 1.66 1.83
C GLY A 45 21.31 0.52 0.85
N GLN A 46 21.06 -0.71 1.31
CA GLN A 46 21.13 -1.94 0.53
C GLN A 46 19.71 -2.52 0.46
N ILE A 47 19.16 -2.65 -0.75
CA ILE A 47 17.88 -3.31 -1.00
C ILE A 47 18.15 -4.55 -1.86
N SER A 48 17.85 -5.73 -1.31
CA SER A 48 17.84 -6.99 -2.04
C SER A 48 16.39 -7.30 -2.47
N LEU A 49 16.12 -7.18 -3.76
CA LEU A 49 14.84 -7.54 -4.37
C LEU A 49 14.82 -9.05 -4.68
N PRO A 50 13.68 -9.74 -4.47
CA PRO A 50 13.53 -11.14 -4.84
C PRO A 50 13.72 -11.31 -6.37
N GLY A 51 14.69 -12.13 -6.76
CA GLY A 51 15.15 -12.25 -8.15
C GLY A 51 16.65 -12.02 -8.36
N GLY A 52 17.42 -11.76 -7.28
CA GLY A 52 18.88 -11.61 -7.34
C GLY A 52 19.34 -10.20 -7.71
N TYR A 53 18.44 -9.21 -7.66
CA TYR A 53 18.78 -7.82 -7.88
C TYR A 53 19.08 -7.16 -6.55
N GLU A 54 20.31 -6.70 -6.41
CA GLU A 54 20.79 -5.99 -5.23
C GLU A 54 21.16 -4.56 -5.63
N PHE A 55 20.59 -3.58 -4.91
CA PHE A 55 20.82 -2.18 -5.17
C PHE A 55 21.38 -1.53 -3.91
N GLU A 56 22.62 -1.02 -4.01
CA GLU A 56 23.31 -0.31 -2.95
C GLU A 56 23.50 1.15 -3.35
N TRP A 57 23.13 2.07 -2.46
CA TRP A 57 23.50 3.49 -2.61
C TRP A 57 24.02 4.04 -1.29
N GLY A 58 25.17 4.71 -1.37
CA GLY A 58 25.89 5.28 -0.24
C GLY A 58 27.15 5.96 -0.74
N ASN A 59 27.47 7.14 -0.21
CA ASN A 59 28.53 8.01 -0.72
C ASN A 59 29.91 7.36 -0.52
N LYS A 60 30.72 7.32 -1.58
CA LYS A 60 32.10 6.84 -1.54
C LYS A 60 33.05 7.95 -1.11
#